data_AF-A0A7J5IFI8-F1
#
_entry.id   AF-A0A7J5IFI8-F1
#
_cell.length_a   1.000
_cell.length_b   1.000
_cell.length_c   1.000
_cell.angle_alpha   90.00
_cell.angle_beta   90.00
_cell.angle_gamma   90.00
#
_symmetry.space_group_name_H-M   'P 1'
#
loop_
_entity.id
_entity.type
_entity.pdbx_description
1 polymer ?
#
loop_
_entity_poly.entity_id
_entity_poly.type
_entity_poly.pdbx_seq_one_letter_code
_entity_poly.pdbx_strand_id
1 'polypeptide(L)'
;QSNPLGGYDVAATVYTFTNKPATVTHTHTASGKTTRTEVYTYSYDHADRLLKVEHTLGGTKITLADYAYDNLGRLQSKSLHGSATNKLTYAYNVRGWLTG
;
A
#
# COMPACT_ATOMS: atom_id res chain seq x y z
N GLN A 1 20.31 -6.03 6.57
CA GLN A 1 20.61 -7.28 7.31
C GLN A 1 21.16 -8.31 6.33
N SER A 2 22.09 -9.18 6.72
CA SER A 2 22.56 -10.28 5.85
C SER A 2 21.47 -11.35 5.72
N ASN A 3 21.31 -11.95 4.55
CA ASN A 3 20.30 -12.98 4.27
C ASN A 3 20.93 -14.37 4.04
N PRO A 4 20.12 -15.45 4.11
CA PRO A 4 20.63 -16.83 3.98
C PRO A 4 21.23 -17.19 2.62
N LEU A 5 21.06 -16.33 1.60
CA LEU A 5 21.56 -16.53 0.25
C LEU A 5 22.92 -15.84 0.01
N GLY A 6 23.61 -15.46 1.08
CA GLY A 6 24.93 -14.83 1.03
C GLY A 6 24.91 -13.38 0.53
N GLY A 7 23.75 -12.72 0.58
CA GLY A 7 23.61 -11.29 0.30
C GLY A 7 23.03 -10.53 1.50
N TYR A 8 22.38 -9.41 1.21
CA TYR A 8 21.72 -8.54 2.17
C TYR A 8 20.34 -8.12 1.70
N ASP A 9 19.46 -7.91 2.68
CA ASP A 9 18.17 -7.26 2.52
C ASP A 9 18.21 -5.88 3.21
N VAL A 10 17.75 -4.87 2.48
CA VAL A 10 17.67 -3.48 2.94
C VAL A 10 16.25 -2.97 2.72
N ALA A 11 15.69 -2.34 3.75
CA ALA A 11 14.45 -1.59 3.66
C ALA A 11 14.74 -0.10 3.89
N ALA A 12 14.24 0.74 2.99
CA ALA A 12 14.30 2.20 3.12
C ALA A 12 12.88 2.76 3.05
N THR A 13 12.54 3.67 3.96
CA THR A 13 11.22 4.30 4.02
C THR A 13 11.37 5.80 3.83
N VAL A 14 10.65 6.34 2.86
CA VAL A 14 10.43 7.78 2.73
C VAL A 14 9.11 8.12 3.41
N TYR A 15 9.11 9.15 4.25
CA TYR A 15 7.94 9.57 4.99
C TYR A 15 7.33 10.86 4.42
N THR A 16 6.03 11.01 4.55
CA THR A 16 5.32 12.28 4.41
C THR A 16 5.74 13.23 5.54
N PHE A 17 5.40 14.51 5.40
CA PHE A 17 5.59 15.50 6.46
C PHE A 17 4.88 15.11 7.78
N THR A 18 3.76 14.40 7.69
CA THR A 18 2.96 13.89 8.82
C THR A 18 3.44 12.54 9.34
N ASN A 19 4.65 12.12 8.95
CA ASN A 19 5.31 10.88 9.39
C ASN A 19 4.55 9.60 8.98
N LYS A 20 3.87 9.61 7.83
CA LYS A 20 3.30 8.41 7.19
C LYS A 20 4.25 7.88 6.13
N PRO A 21 4.40 6.56 5.93
CA PRO A 21 5.22 6.04 4.83
C PRO A 21 4.66 6.49 3.48
N ALA A 22 5.40 7.27 2.70
CA ALA A 22 5.06 7.60 1.32
C ALA A 22 5.53 6.49 0.38
N THR A 23 6.76 6.01 0.58
CA THR A 23 7.32 4.86 -0.12
C THR A 23 8.09 3.96 0.82
N VAL A 24 8.03 2.65 0.57
CA VAL A 24 8.88 1.65 1.21
C VAL A 24 9.56 0.85 0.11
N THR A 25 10.89 0.94 0.04
CA THR A 25 11.70 0.24 -0.95
C THR A 25 12.44 -0.90 -0.26
N HIS A 26 12.23 -2.12 -0.73
CA HIS A 26 13.04 -3.27 -0.33
C HIS A 26 13.99 -3.63 -1.46
N THR A 27 15.24 -3.85 -1.10
CA THR A 27 16.30 -4.30 -2.01
C THR A 27 16.87 -5.61 -1.49
N HIS A 28 16.79 -6.63 -2.34
CA HIS A 28 17.23 -7.99 -2.06
C HIS A 28 18.41 -8.33 -2.94
N THR A 29 19.53 -8.70 -2.32
CA THR A 29 20.73 -9.17 -3.02
C THR A 29 21.00 -10.61 -2.64
N ALA A 30 21.60 -11.38 -3.55
CA ALA A 30 22.04 -12.75 -3.28
C ALA A 30 23.30 -13.04 -4.10
N SER A 31 24.17 -13.92 -3.60
CA SER A 31 25.42 -14.25 -4.27
C SER A 31 25.16 -14.83 -5.67
N GLY A 32 25.78 -14.23 -6.70
CA GLY A 32 25.63 -14.66 -8.09
C GLY A 32 24.23 -14.46 -8.70
N LYS A 33 23.36 -13.65 -8.09
CA LYS A 33 22.00 -13.34 -8.59
C LYS A 33 21.83 -11.84 -8.83
N THR A 34 20.98 -11.50 -9.78
CA THR A 34 20.58 -10.11 -10.00
C THR A 34 19.80 -9.58 -8.80
N THR A 35 20.14 -8.37 -8.35
CA THR A 35 19.41 -7.64 -7.32
C THR A 35 17.94 -7.49 -7.69
N ARG A 36 17.04 -7.76 -6.74
CA ARG A 36 15.61 -7.48 -6.91
C ARG A 36 15.22 -6.31 -6.03
N THR A 37 14.48 -5.38 -6.61
CA THR A 37 13.91 -4.25 -5.91
C THR A 37 12.39 -4.34 -6.01
N GLU A 38 11.73 -4.20 -4.85
CA GLU A 38 10.30 -3.95 -4.77
C GLU A 38 10.05 -2.60 -4.10
N VAL A 39 9.02 -1.90 -4.58
CA VAL A 39 8.64 -0.58 -4.06
C VAL A 39 7.15 -0.59 -3.76
N TYR A 40 6.81 -0.32 -2.51
CA TYR A 40 5.46 0.00 -2.09
C TYR A 40 5.28 1.52 -2.09
N THR A 41 4.20 2.00 -2.69
CA THR A 41 3.83 3.42 -2.69
C THR A 41 2.48 3.59 -2.04
N TYR A 42 2.37 4.57 -1.14
CA TYR A 42 1.16 4.87 -0.41
C TYR A 42 0.74 6.31 -0.71
N SER A 43 -0.53 6.49 -1.07
CA SER A 43 -1.11 7.82 -1.19
C SER A 43 -2.15 8.04 -0.10
N TYR A 44 -2.28 9.28 0.32
CA TYR A 44 -3.17 9.70 1.39
C TYR A 44 -4.03 10.86 0.92
N ASP A 45 -5.20 11.01 1.51
CA ASP A 45 -5.99 12.22 1.36
C ASP A 45 -5.49 13.34 2.28
N HIS A 46 -6.16 14.50 2.20
CA HIS A 46 -5.80 15.67 3.01
C HIS A 46 -5.97 15.47 4.52
N ALA A 47 -6.58 14.37 4.97
CA ALA A 47 -6.79 14.02 6.37
C ALA A 47 -5.89 12.84 6.80
N ASP A 48 -4.82 12.56 6.07
CA ASP A 48 -3.87 11.45 6.30
C ASP A 48 -4.50 10.05 6.26
N ARG A 49 -5.66 9.88 5.60
CA ARG A 49 -6.29 8.56 5.39
C ARG A 49 -5.75 7.93 4.12
N LEU A 50 -5.45 6.64 4.17
CA LEU A 50 -4.83 5.89 3.07
C LEU A 50 -5.80 5.77 1.88
N LEU A 51 -5.44 6.32 0.72
CA LEU A 51 -6.23 6.23 -0.51
C LEU A 51 -5.81 5.06 -1.39
N LYS A 52 -4.51 4.78 -1.49
CA LYS A 52 -4.01 3.75 -2.41
C LYS A 52 -2.74 3.12 -1.90
N VAL A 53 -2.59 1.82 -2.19
CA VAL A 53 -1.34 1.07 -2.05
C VAL A 53 -0.99 0.47 -3.40
N GLU A 54 0.17 0.82 -3.92
CA GLU A 54 0.73 0.26 -5.14
C GLU A 54 2.00 -0.54 -4.82
N HIS A 55 2.24 -1.61 -5.58
CA HIS A 55 3.46 -2.41 -5.49
C HIS A 55 4.12 -2.45 -6.87
N THR A 56 5.42 -2.16 -6.91
CA THR A 56 6.22 -2.24 -8.12
C THR A 56 7.30 -3.28 -7.92
N LEU A 57 7.36 -4.28 -8.81
CA LEU A 57 8.39 -5.32 -8.79
C LEU A 57 9.01 -5.43 -10.18
N GLY A 58 10.33 -5.20 -10.28
CA GLY A 58 11.04 -5.30 -11.56
C GLY A 58 10.51 -4.35 -12.64
N GLY A 59 10.00 -3.17 -12.26
CA GLY A 59 9.43 -2.17 -13.17
C GLY A 59 7.93 -2.33 -13.43
N THR A 60 7.33 -3.48 -13.11
CA THR A 60 5.89 -3.69 -13.25
C THR A 60 5.18 -3.18 -12.01
N LYS A 61 4.27 -2.21 -12.18
CA LYS A 61 3.45 -1.65 -11.10
C LYS A 61 2.04 -2.22 -11.12
N ILE A 62 1.55 -2.62 -9.95
CA ILE A 62 0.17 -3.03 -9.72
C ILE A 62 -0.43 -2.23 -8.56
N THR A 63 -1.74 -2.05 -8.60
CA THR A 63 -2.47 -1.52 -7.44
C THR A 63 -2.87 -2.70 -6.55
N LEU A 64 -2.48 -2.68 -5.27
CA LEU A 64 -2.88 -3.71 -4.32
C LEU A 64 -4.25 -3.40 -3.74
N ALA A 65 -4.47 -2.13 -3.36
CA ALA A 65 -5.73 -1.68 -2.79
C ALA A 65 -5.97 -0.20 -3.10
N ASP A 66 -7.23 0.15 -3.40
CA ASP A 66 -7.74 1.52 -3.39
C ASP A 66 -8.84 1.63 -2.35
N TYR A 67 -8.90 2.78 -1.69
CA TYR A 67 -9.85 3.09 -0.64
C TYR A 67 -10.58 4.38 -0.97
N ALA A 68 -11.87 4.41 -0.69
CA ALA A 68 -12.66 5.63 -0.70
C ALA A 68 -13.35 5.79 0.64
N TYR A 69 -13.49 7.04 1.09
CA TYR A 69 -14.10 7.37 2.37
C TYR A 69 -15.30 8.28 2.16
N ASP A 70 -16.29 8.14 3.05
CA ASP A 70 -17.41 9.08 3.10
C ASP A 70 -17.01 10.41 3.76
N ASN A 71 -17.93 11.37 3.70
CA ASN A 71 -17.74 12.72 4.24
C ASN A 71 -17.51 12.74 5.76
N LEU A 72 -17.85 11.65 6.48
CA LEU A 72 -17.68 11.55 7.93
C LEU A 72 -16.36 10.90 8.34
N GLY A 73 -15.53 10.46 7.41
CA GLY A 73 -14.29 9.76 7.78
C GLY A 73 -14.28 8.26 7.47
N ARG A 74 -15.44 7.65 7.24
CA ARG A 74 -15.61 6.20 7.31
C ARG A 74 -15.30 5.56 5.97
N LEU A 75 -14.74 4.36 5.99
CA LEU A 75 -14.40 3.62 4.77
C LEU A 75 -15.68 3.33 3.99
N GLN A 76 -15.84 3.92 2.81
CA GLN A 76 -17.01 3.70 1.95
C GLN A 76 -16.78 2.55 0.97
N SER A 77 -15.57 2.40 0.46
CA SER A 77 -15.24 1.26 -0.40
C SER A 77 -13.77 0.89 -0.39
N LYS A 78 -13.49 -0.37 -0.69
CA LYS A 78 -12.16 -0.91 -0.91
C LYS A 78 -12.16 -1.78 -2.15
N SER A 79 -11.33 -1.47 -3.15
CA SER A 79 -11.09 -2.35 -4.30
C SER A 79 -9.71 -2.98 -4.24
N LEU A 80 -9.60 -4.24 -4.66
CA LEU A 80 -8.33 -4.96 -4.74
C LEU A 80 -7.88 -5.11 -6.19
N HIS A 81 -6.56 -5.15 -6.40
CA HIS A 81 -5.97 -5.39 -7.72
C HIS A 81 -6.35 -4.35 -8.79
N GLY A 82 -6.67 -3.11 -8.38
CA GLY A 82 -7.16 -2.07 -9.28
C GLY A 82 -8.45 -2.45 -10.04
N SER A 83 -9.17 -3.47 -9.56
CA SER A 83 -10.34 -4.04 -10.22
C SER A 83 -11.62 -3.64 -9.51
N ALA A 84 -12.57 -3.09 -10.27
CA ALA A 84 -13.91 -2.81 -9.77
C ALA A 84 -14.70 -4.09 -9.43
N THR A 85 -14.31 -5.25 -9.98
CA THR A 85 -14.94 -6.54 -9.70
C THR A 85 -14.64 -7.01 -8.28
N ASN A 86 -13.43 -6.74 -7.78
CA ASN A 86 -13.01 -7.10 -6.43
C ASN A 86 -13.21 -5.93 -5.47
N LYS A 87 -14.41 -5.33 -5.50
CA LYS A 87 -14.77 -4.16 -4.70
C LYS A 87 -15.72 -4.53 -3.57
N LEU A 88 -15.35 -4.13 -2.37
CA LEU A 88 -16.20 -4.12 -1.18
C LEU A 88 -16.74 -2.70 -1.00
N THR A 89 -18.03 -2.59 -0.71
CA THR A 89 -18.69 -1.33 -0.37
C THR A 89 -19.23 -1.45 1.06
N TYR A 90 -19.25 -0.32 1.77
CA TYR A 90 -19.69 -0.26 3.15
C TYR A 90 -20.66 0.91 3.33
N ALA A 91 -21.78 0.63 3.97
CA ALA A 91 -22.81 1.56 4.38
C ALA A 91 -23.00 1.49 5.89
N TYR A 92 -23.33 2.63 6.51
CA TYR A 92 -23.40 2.75 7.96
C TYR A 92 -24.66 3.49 8.39
N ASN A 93 -25.25 3.07 9.51
CA ASN A 93 -26.31 3.84 10.16
C ASN A 93 -25.73 5.04 10.96
N VAL A 94 -26.63 5.83 11.57
CA VAL A 94 -26.26 7.02 12.37
C VAL A 94 -25.43 6.70 13.63
N ARG A 95 -25.44 5.45 14.09
CA ARG A 95 -24.62 4.96 15.21
C ARG A 95 -23.26 4.43 14.75
N GLY A 96 -22.97 4.48 13.46
CA GLY A 96 -21.73 3.99 12.86
C GLY A 96 -21.67 2.47 12.69
N TRP A 97 -22.79 1.76 12.83
CA TRP A 97 -22.82 0.31 12.59
C TRP A 97 -22.94 0.02 11.10
N LEU A 98 -22.25 -1.02 10.65
CA LEU A 98 -22.33 -1.51 9.27
C LEU A 98 -23.75 -2.02 8.97
N THR A 99 -24.30 -1.62 7.84
CA THR A 99 -25.64 -2.01 7.38
C THR A 99 -25.64 -2.66 6.00
N GLY A 100 -24.53 -2.61 5.28
CA GLY A 100 -24.36 -3.17 3.93
C GLY A 100 -23.05 -2.74 3.32
#